data_AF-A6PZZ1-F1
#
_entry.id   AF-A6PZZ1-F1
#
_cell.length_a   1.000
_cell.length_b   1.000
_cell.length_c   1.000
_cell.angle_alpha   90.00
_cell.angle_beta   90.00
_cell.angle_gamma   90.00
#
_symmetry.space_group_name_H-M   'P 1'
#
loop_
_entity.id
_entity.type
_entity.pdbx_description
1 polymer ?
#
loop_
_entity_poly.entity_id
_entity_poly.type
_entity_poly.pdbx_seq_one_letter_code
_entity_poly.pdbx_strand_id
1 'polypeptide(L)'
;ILNLKKVVLAIDSDDERSLEIDVQGPADVTAADLQAGADVEVLNPDLHIATVAAGKSLHMTVTAVKGRGYSSADENKQLRDEMPIGVLAVDSIYTPIERVNYHVENTRVGSRDDYDKLTFDIWTNGSIKPSDA
;
A
#
# COMPACT_ATOMS: atom_id res chain seq x y z
N ILE A 1 -3.72 -7.42 -10.22
CA ILE A 1 -3.74 -5.95 -9.92
C ILE A 1 -4.24 -5.65 -8.51
N LEU A 2 -5.46 -6.05 -8.11
CA LEU A 2 -5.99 -5.73 -6.77
C LEU A 2 -5.11 -6.22 -5.61
N ASN A 3 -4.51 -7.41 -5.72
CA ASN A 3 -3.59 -7.91 -4.69
C ASN A 3 -2.31 -7.06 -4.61
N LEU A 4 -1.78 -6.58 -5.73
CA LEU A 4 -0.59 -5.72 -5.74
C LEU A 4 -0.84 -4.39 -5.01
N LYS A 5 -2.05 -3.82 -5.10
CA LYS A 5 -2.42 -2.61 -4.35
C LYS A 5 -2.43 -2.80 -2.83
N LYS A 6 -2.44 -4.04 -2.35
CA LYS A 6 -2.40 -4.36 -0.92
C LYS A 6 -0.98 -4.60 -0.42
N VAL A 7 0.02 -4.62 -1.30
CA VAL A 7 1.43 -4.75 -0.89
C VAL A 7 1.82 -3.47 -0.17
N VAL A 8 2.35 -3.62 1.04
CA VAL A 8 2.81 -2.51 1.87
C VAL A 8 4.32 -2.40 1.71
N LEU A 9 4.77 -1.27 1.15
CA LEU A 9 6.17 -0.97 0.92
C LEU A 9 6.64 0.14 1.85
N ALA A 10 7.77 -0.06 2.51
CA ALA A 10 8.56 1.03 3.10
C ALA A 10 9.71 1.36 2.14
N ILE A 11 9.80 2.63 1.72
CA ILE A 11 10.79 3.09 0.74
C ILE A 11 11.64 4.20 1.37
N ASP A 12 12.94 3.95 1.50
CA ASP A 12 13.95 4.90 2.01
C ASP A 12 14.68 5.61 0.87
N SER A 13 13.89 6.12 -0.08
CA SER A 13 14.35 6.83 -1.26
C SER A 13 13.26 7.77 -1.76
N ASP A 14 13.64 8.93 -2.29
CA ASP A 14 12.73 9.85 -2.97
C ASP A 14 12.66 9.56 -4.49
N ASP A 15 13.57 8.75 -5.02
CA ASP A 15 13.59 8.31 -6.41
C ASP A 15 12.59 7.17 -6.69
N GLU A 16 12.18 7.03 -7.96
CA GLU A 16 11.38 5.89 -8.40
C GLU A 16 12.16 4.58 -8.31
N ARG A 17 11.51 3.52 -7.83
CA ARG A 17 12.08 2.18 -7.73
C ARG A 17 11.31 1.19 -8.58
N SER A 18 12.07 0.39 -9.32
CA SER A 18 11.54 -0.70 -10.13
C SER A 18 11.69 -2.01 -9.35
N LEU A 19 10.60 -2.72 -9.16
CA LEU A 19 10.54 -4.03 -8.52
C LEU A 19 10.11 -5.07 -9.54
N GLU A 20 10.56 -6.30 -9.37
CA GLU A 20 10.34 -7.36 -10.36
C GLU A 20 9.83 -8.66 -9.73
N ILE A 21 8.90 -9.32 -10.40
CA ILE A 21 8.56 -10.71 -10.14
C ILE A 21 8.88 -11.48 -11.43
N ASP A 22 9.72 -12.50 -11.34
CA ASP A 22 9.96 -13.49 -12.39
C ASP A 22 9.91 -14.90 -11.80
N VAL A 23 8.81 -15.61 -12.04
CA VAL A 23 8.52 -16.91 -11.46
C VAL A 23 8.07 -17.90 -12.52
N GLN A 24 8.61 -19.13 -12.48
CA GLN A 24 8.14 -20.26 -13.28
C GLN A 24 7.27 -21.20 -12.42
N GLY A 25 6.12 -21.60 -12.97
CA GLY A 25 5.16 -22.46 -12.29
C GLY A 25 5.50 -23.96 -12.42
N PRO A 26 4.95 -24.81 -11.53
CA PRO A 26 3.87 -24.47 -10.59
C PRO A 26 4.38 -23.76 -9.34
N ALA A 27 3.79 -22.60 -9.01
CA ALA A 27 4.20 -21.79 -7.88
C ALA A 27 3.05 -20.91 -7.36
N ASP A 28 2.98 -20.72 -6.03
CA ASP A 28 2.17 -19.69 -5.39
C ASP A 28 3.05 -18.46 -5.16
N VAL A 29 2.74 -17.37 -5.86
CA VAL A 29 3.49 -16.11 -5.81
C VAL A 29 2.94 -15.24 -4.69
N THR A 30 3.84 -14.78 -3.84
CA THR A 30 3.59 -13.93 -2.68
C THR A 30 4.33 -12.60 -2.80
N ALA A 31 4.07 -11.65 -1.91
CA ALA A 31 4.78 -10.38 -1.88
C ALA A 31 6.28 -10.55 -1.56
N ALA A 32 6.68 -11.66 -0.94
CA ALA A 32 8.08 -12.01 -0.73
C ALA A 32 8.85 -12.29 -2.04
N ASP A 33 8.16 -12.67 -3.12
CA ASP A 33 8.78 -12.93 -4.43
C ASP A 33 9.11 -11.64 -5.21
N LEU A 34 8.71 -10.48 -4.68
CA LEU A 34 8.96 -9.18 -5.28
C LEU A 34 10.42 -8.76 -5.03
N GLN A 35 11.23 -8.85 -6.08
CA GLN A 35 12.63 -8.48 -6.06
C GLN A 35 12.77 -6.96 -5.96
N ALA A 36 13.39 -6.51 -4.88
CA ALA A 36 13.48 -5.11 -4.48
C ALA A 36 14.94 -4.69 -4.25
N GLY A 37 15.23 -3.39 -4.41
CA GLY A 37 16.50 -2.80 -4.01
C GLY A 37 16.65 -2.71 -2.49
N ALA A 38 17.85 -2.41 -2.01
CA ALA A 38 18.15 -2.31 -0.56
C ALA A 38 17.36 -1.20 0.17
N ASP A 39 16.79 -0.25 -0.58
CA ASP A 39 16.03 0.88 -0.09
C ASP A 39 14.51 0.63 -0.08
N VAL A 40 14.06 -0.56 -0.48
CA VAL A 40 12.65 -0.94 -0.46
C VAL A 40 12.45 -2.20 0.37
N GLU A 41 11.59 -2.11 1.38
CA GLU A 41 11.20 -3.21 2.25
C GLU A 41 9.73 -3.56 2.06
N VAL A 42 9.43 -4.86 1.90
CA VAL A 42 8.06 -5.39 1.84
C VAL A 42 7.61 -5.76 3.26
N LEU A 43 6.63 -5.04 3.78
CA LEU A 43 6.19 -5.19 5.18
C LEU A 43 5.17 -6.32 5.42
N ASN A 44 4.55 -6.84 4.35
CA ASN A 44 3.59 -7.93 4.40
C ASN A 44 3.95 -9.07 3.42
N PRO A 45 5.09 -9.75 3.62
CA PRO A 45 5.65 -10.73 2.66
C PRO A 45 4.70 -11.90 2.34
N ASP A 46 3.86 -12.31 3.30
CA ASP A 46 2.94 -13.44 3.16
C ASP A 46 1.72 -13.16 2.25
N LEU A 47 1.57 -11.91 1.78
CA LEU A 47 0.43 -11.53 0.94
C LEU A 47 0.46 -12.29 -0.39
N HIS A 48 -0.56 -13.11 -0.63
CA HIS A 48 -0.73 -13.80 -1.91
C HIS A 48 -0.98 -12.82 -3.07
N ILE A 49 -0.19 -12.93 -4.13
CA ILE A 49 -0.31 -12.13 -5.35
C ILE A 49 -1.07 -12.91 -6.42
N ALA A 50 -0.59 -14.10 -6.79
CA ALA A 50 -1.15 -14.94 -7.84
C ALA A 50 -0.67 -16.40 -7.73
N THR A 51 -1.35 -17.33 -8.40
CA THR A 51 -0.87 -18.72 -8.58
C THR A 51 -0.50 -18.93 -10.05
N VAL A 52 0.69 -19.49 -10.30
CA VAL A 52 1.20 -19.82 -11.64
C VAL A 52 1.08 -21.33 -11.85
N ALA A 53 0.39 -21.73 -12.92
CA ALA A 53 0.21 -23.14 -13.27
C ALA A 53 1.51 -23.79 -13.81
N ALA A 54 1.59 -25.11 -13.77
CA ALA A 54 2.73 -25.86 -14.30
C ALA A 54 3.00 -25.54 -15.78
N GLY A 55 4.27 -25.27 -16.12
CA GLY A 55 4.69 -24.94 -17.48
C GLY A 55 4.29 -23.52 -17.94
N LYS A 56 3.89 -22.65 -17.02
CA LYS A 56 3.65 -21.21 -17.25
C LYS A 56 4.66 -20.39 -16.47
N SER A 57 4.83 -19.12 -16.86
CA SER A 57 5.63 -18.15 -16.13
C SER A 57 4.84 -16.88 -15.89
N LEU A 58 5.20 -16.17 -14.82
CA LEU A 58 4.74 -14.83 -14.52
C LEU A 58 5.98 -13.93 -14.45
N HIS A 59 6.04 -12.97 -15.36
CA HIS A 59 7.04 -11.91 -15.35
C HIS A 59 6.32 -10.56 -15.33
N MET A 60 6.64 -9.72 -14.35
CA MET A 60 6.08 -8.39 -14.24
C MET A 60 7.02 -7.42 -13.52
N THR A 61 6.97 -6.16 -13.96
CA THR A 61 7.69 -5.04 -13.35
C THR A 61 6.69 -4.09 -12.68
N VAL A 62 7.02 -3.64 -11.48
CA VAL A 62 6.23 -2.69 -10.68
C VAL A 62 7.08 -1.47 -10.39
N THR A 63 6.59 -0.28 -10.75
CA THR A 63 7.22 0.97 -10.33
C THR A 63 6.58 1.42 -9.01
N ALA A 64 7.39 1.65 -7.99
CA ALA A 64 6.99 2.21 -6.70
C ALA A 64 7.71 3.54 -6.46
N VAL A 65 6.99 4.48 -5.85
CA VAL A 65 7.49 5.83 -5.54
C VAL A 65 7.00 6.18 -4.15
N LYS A 66 7.81 6.93 -3.40
CA LYS A 66 7.39 7.50 -2.12
C LYS A 66 6.46 8.69 -2.37
N GLY A 67 5.32 8.73 -1.67
CA GLY A 67 4.31 9.76 -1.87
C GLY A 67 3.50 10.05 -0.62
N ARG A 68 2.42 10.84 -0.77
CA ARG A 68 1.50 11.18 0.32
C ARG A 68 0.06 11.07 -0.14
N GLY A 69 -0.81 10.62 0.77
CA GLY A 69 -2.24 10.51 0.52
C GLY A 69 -2.58 9.43 -0.51
N TYR A 70 -3.28 9.83 -1.56
CA TYR A 70 -3.79 8.97 -2.61
C TYR A 70 -3.57 9.63 -3.97
N SER A 71 -3.18 8.85 -4.96
CA SER A 71 -3.21 9.28 -6.36
C SER A 71 -3.91 8.23 -7.21
N SER A 72 -4.81 8.68 -8.08
CA SER A 72 -5.56 7.81 -8.98
C SER A 72 -4.71 7.33 -10.15
N ALA A 73 -5.12 6.23 -10.77
CA ALA A 73 -4.51 5.73 -12.00
C ALA A 73 -4.51 6.77 -13.13
N ASP A 74 -5.51 7.66 -13.21
CA ASP A 74 -5.57 8.68 -14.27
C ASP A 74 -4.61 9.84 -14.01
N GLU A 75 -4.42 10.25 -12.75
CA GLU A 75 -3.35 11.20 -12.39
C GLU A 75 -1.98 10.60 -12.69
N ASN A 76 -1.76 9.33 -12.34
CA ASN A 76 -0.52 8.62 -12.65
C ASN A 76 -0.23 8.52 -14.16
N LYS A 77 -1.27 8.42 -15.01
CA LYS A 77 -1.10 8.52 -16.48
C LYS A 77 -0.68 9.92 -16.90
N GLN A 78 -1.29 10.97 -16.34
CA GLN A 78 -1.01 12.36 -16.72
C GLN A 78 0.40 12.81 -16.32
N LEU A 79 0.95 12.25 -15.24
CA LEU A 79 2.32 12.49 -14.81
C LEU A 79 3.37 11.91 -15.77
N ARG A 80 2.96 11.08 -16.73
CA ARG A 80 3.85 10.45 -17.71
C ARG A 80 3.45 10.89 -19.11
N ASP A 81 4.26 11.77 -19.71
CA ASP A 81 4.02 12.34 -21.04
C ASP A 81 3.72 11.26 -22.10
N GLU A 82 4.41 10.11 -22.02
CA GLU A 82 4.17 8.95 -22.88
C GLU A 82 4.33 7.65 -22.08
N MET A 83 3.21 7.02 -21.67
CA MET A 83 3.28 5.67 -21.13
C MET A 83 3.52 4.65 -22.26
N PRO A 84 4.57 3.81 -22.17
CA PRO A 84 4.79 2.75 -23.14
C PRO A 84 3.62 1.77 -23.22
N ILE A 85 3.44 1.16 -24.40
CA ILE A 85 2.48 0.08 -24.59
C ILE A 85 2.81 -1.06 -23.63
N GLY A 86 1.80 -1.55 -22.92
CA GLY A 86 1.93 -2.63 -21.93
C GLY A 86 2.06 -2.16 -20.49
N VAL A 87 2.23 -0.85 -20.24
CA VAL A 87 2.21 -0.28 -18.89
C VAL A 87 0.77 -0.02 -18.45
N LEU A 88 0.40 -0.54 -17.28
CA LEU A 88 -0.89 -0.30 -16.66
C LEU A 88 -0.72 0.63 -15.46
N ALA A 89 -1.21 1.86 -15.58
CA ALA A 89 -1.33 2.75 -14.43
C ALA A 89 -2.34 2.19 -13.42
N VAL A 90 -1.98 2.24 -12.15
CA VAL A 90 -2.80 1.80 -11.02
C VAL A 90 -2.89 2.93 -10.01
N ASP A 91 -3.91 2.89 -9.14
CA ASP A 91 -3.98 3.85 -8.03
C ASP A 91 -2.83 3.62 -7.05
N SER A 92 -2.24 4.72 -6.59
CA SER A 92 -1.20 4.75 -5.56
C SER A 92 -1.81 5.13 -4.21
N ILE A 93 -1.83 4.19 -3.28
CA ILE A 93 -2.31 4.41 -1.90
C ILE A 93 -1.09 4.59 -1.01
N TYR A 94 -0.67 5.84 -0.82
CA TYR A 94 0.51 6.17 0.00
C TYR A 94 0.19 6.26 1.50
N THR A 95 -1.07 6.55 1.83
CA THR A 95 -1.51 6.64 3.22
C THR A 95 -1.37 5.29 3.93
N PRO A 96 -0.74 5.24 5.12
CA PRO A 96 -0.71 4.03 5.93
C PRO A 96 -2.02 3.80 6.69
N ILE A 97 -2.96 4.76 6.62
CA ILE A 97 -4.25 4.72 7.30
C ILE A 97 -5.31 4.14 6.38
N GLU A 98 -5.90 3.02 6.79
CA GLU A 98 -6.94 2.31 6.05
C GLU A 98 -8.34 2.85 6.38
N ARG A 99 -8.57 3.16 7.66
CA ARG A 99 -9.86 3.64 8.15
C ARG A 99 -9.71 4.44 9.43
N VAL A 100 -10.51 5.49 9.57
CA VAL A 100 -10.68 6.25 10.80
C VAL A 100 -12.16 6.42 11.08
N ASN A 101 -12.58 6.08 12.29
CA ASN A 101 -13.89 6.43 12.84
C ASN A 101 -13.69 7.32 14.06
N TYR A 102 -14.68 8.17 14.34
CA TYR A 102 -14.70 8.95 15.58
C TYR A 102 -16.10 9.02 16.16
N HIS A 103 -16.18 9.12 17.47
CA HIS A 103 -17.43 9.26 18.22
C HIS A 103 -17.29 10.34 19.27
N VAL A 104 -18.31 11.20 19.39
CA VAL A 104 -18.39 12.26 20.39
C VAL A 104 -19.58 11.97 21.28
N GLU A 105 -19.35 11.93 22.59
CA GLU A 105 -20.38 11.77 23.60
C GLU A 105 -20.24 12.83 24.69
N ASN A 106 -21.37 13.34 25.19
CA ASN A 106 -21.36 14.22 26.35
C ASN A 106 -20.81 13.46 27.56
N THR A 107 -19.96 14.11 28.34
CA THR A 107 -19.32 13.54 29.51
C THR A 107 -19.40 14.51 30.67
N ARG A 108 -19.74 13.98 31.84
CA ARG A 108 -19.72 14.75 33.09
C ARG A 108 -18.35 14.58 33.75
N VAL A 109 -17.69 15.70 34.04
CA VAL A 109 -16.43 15.74 34.79
C VAL A 109 -16.70 16.49 36.09
N GLY A 110 -16.79 15.74 37.20
CA GLY A 110 -17.19 16.27 38.49
C GLY A 110 -18.61 16.85 38.45
N SER A 111 -18.77 18.13 38.77
CA SER A 111 -20.08 18.81 38.78
C SER A 111 -20.49 19.42 37.44
N ARG A 112 -19.60 19.43 36.44
CA ARG A 112 -19.83 20.02 35.11
C ARG A 112 -20.16 18.95 34.08
N ASP A 113 -21.21 19.17 33.29
CA ASP A 113 -21.78 18.24 32.30
C ASP A 113 -21.72 18.74 30.86
N ASP A 114 -20.94 19.79 30.61
CA ASP A 114 -20.73 20.44 29.31
C ASP A 114 -19.43 20.00 28.61
N TYR A 115 -18.80 18.92 29.07
CA TYR A 115 -17.61 18.37 28.42
C TYR A 115 -17.99 17.35 27.35
N ASP A 116 -17.24 17.34 26.26
CA ASP A 116 -17.29 16.29 25.25
C ASP A 116 -16.16 15.28 25.48
N LYS A 117 -16.48 13.99 25.35
CA LYS A 117 -15.51 12.91 25.21
C LYS A 117 -15.44 12.50 23.75
N LEU A 118 -14.26 12.63 23.16
CA LEU A 118 -13.96 12.22 21.80
C LEU A 118 -13.18 10.90 21.82
N THR A 119 -13.69 9.91 21.09
CA THR A 119 -13.05 8.60 20.91
C THR A 119 -12.74 8.41 19.43
N PHE A 120 -11.50 8.00 19.11
CA PHE A 120 -11.09 7.64 17.76
C PHE A 120 -10.80 6.15 17.66
N ASP A 121 -11.26 5.53 16.58
CA ASP A 121 -10.83 4.20 16.16
C ASP A 121 -10.04 4.32 14.85
N ILE A 122 -8.76 3.99 14.88
CA ILE A 122 -7.83 4.15 13.74
C ILE A 122 -7.29 2.77 13.36
N TRP A 123 -7.42 2.42 12.08
CA TRP A 123 -6.84 1.20 11.48
C TRP A 123 -5.74 1.58 10.51
N THR A 124 -4.56 0.99 10.73
CA THR A 124 -3.35 1.18 9.92
C THR A 124 -3.02 -0.11 9.19
N ASN A 125 -2.36 -0.02 8.04
CA ASN A 125 -1.87 -1.17 7.28
C ASN A 125 -0.64 -1.87 7.90
N GLY A 126 -0.20 -1.43 9.09
CA GLY A 126 0.91 -2.01 9.85
C GLY A 126 2.27 -1.34 9.63
N SER A 127 2.40 -0.41 8.67
CA SER A 127 3.65 0.32 8.47
C SER A 127 3.93 1.37 9.55
N ILE A 128 2.89 1.83 10.25
CA ILE A 128 2.98 2.75 11.38
C ILE A 128 1.98 2.35 12.46
N LYS A 129 2.30 2.65 13.72
CA LYS A 129 1.34 2.48 14.82
C LYS A 129 0.29 3.59 14.76
N PRO A 130 -0.97 3.32 15.15
CA PRO A 130 -2.00 4.36 15.21
C PRO A 130 -1.66 5.57 16.08
N SER A 131 -0.80 5.42 17.09
CA SER A 131 -0.34 6.51 17.95
C SER A 131 0.68 7.44 17.30
N ASP A 132 1.38 6.94 16.28
CA ASP A 132 2.50 7.63 15.62
C ASP A 132 2.08 8.17 14.24
N ALA A 133 0.82 7.93 13.87
CA ALA A 133 0.16 8.31 12.62
C ALA A 133 -0.17 9.81 12.51
#